data_AF-A0A1H9FDL5-F1
#
_entry.id   AF-A0A1H9FDL5-F1
#
_cell.length_a   1.000
_cell.length_b   1.000
_cell.length_c   1.000
_cell.angle_alpha   90.00
_cell.angle_beta   90.00
_cell.angle_gamma   90.00
#
_symmetry.space_group_name_H-M   'P 1'
#
loop_
_entity.id
_entity.type
_entity.pdbx_description
1 polymer ?
#
loop_
_entity_poly.entity_id
_entity_poly.type
_entity_poly.pdbx_seq_one_letter_code
_entity_poly.pdbx_strand_id
1 'polypeptide(L)'
;MGTGGTWGPGTRGSGEDGGSAAGRRLVGGLVLLIVAALLAVAAPARAHAAPAASCTGRQVRTLPFSTGSVLVHKDGGLFCAYTVQKKPGTKRLIGVSVQARGLVAVPKSRQHTRSSPVVQVYAGHRCVWVRGSVGGGSYSSGWILC
;
A
#
# COMPACT_ATOMS: atom_id res chain seq x y z
N MET A 1 -0.43 -38.53 -10.44
CA MET A 1 -0.99 -39.22 -11.61
C MET A 1 -2.46 -38.85 -11.69
N GLY A 2 -3.04 -38.16 -12.66
CA GLY A 2 -2.64 -37.43 -13.87
C GLY A 2 -3.86 -36.54 -14.24
N THR A 3 -3.65 -35.25 -14.49
CA THR A 3 -3.82 -34.58 -15.81
C THR A 3 -5.22 -34.65 -16.45
N GLY A 4 -5.81 -33.47 -16.72
CA GLY A 4 -6.54 -33.24 -17.97
C GLY A 4 -7.86 -32.47 -17.89
N GLY A 5 -7.98 -31.42 -18.73
CA GLY A 5 -9.24 -30.86 -19.25
C GLY A 5 -9.75 -29.63 -18.50
N THR A 6 -9.46 -28.37 -18.86
CA THR A 6 -9.74 -27.56 -20.07
C THR A 6 -11.21 -27.32 -20.43
N TRP A 7 -11.54 -26.02 -20.43
CA TRP A 7 -12.42 -25.28 -21.35
C TRP A 7 -13.96 -25.27 -21.16
N GLY A 8 -14.44 -24.09 -20.72
CA GLY A 8 -15.44 -23.29 -21.45
C GLY A 8 -16.92 -23.52 -21.13
N PRO A 9 -17.63 -22.60 -20.46
CA PRO A 9 -19.08 -22.61 -20.48
C PRO A 9 -19.59 -22.08 -21.84
N GLY A 10 -20.01 -23.02 -22.69
CA GLY A 10 -20.83 -22.74 -23.86
C GLY A 10 -22.19 -22.17 -23.44
N THR A 11 -22.52 -21.00 -23.98
CA THR A 11 -23.83 -20.38 -23.86
C THR A 11 -24.83 -21.16 -24.70
N ARG A 12 -25.64 -21.99 -24.05
CA ARG A 12 -26.81 -22.65 -24.65
C ARG A 12 -28.07 -21.99 -24.13
N GLY A 13 -28.67 -21.19 -25.01
CA GLY A 13 -30.06 -21.39 -25.43
C GLY A 13 -31.17 -21.02 -24.45
N SER A 14 -31.92 -20.02 -24.90
CA SER A 14 -33.33 -20.20 -25.28
C SER A 14 -34.39 -19.75 -24.29
N GLY A 15 -35.31 -18.97 -24.83
CA GLY A 15 -36.71 -19.06 -24.46
C GLY A 15 -37.25 -17.80 -23.82
N GLU A 16 -37.50 -16.80 -24.65
CA GLU A 16 -38.66 -15.92 -24.49
C GLU A 16 -39.93 -16.73 -24.19
N ASP A 17 -40.78 -16.18 -23.32
CA ASP A 17 -42.23 -16.02 -23.52
C ASP A 17 -42.98 -16.08 -22.17
N GLY A 18 -43.76 -15.04 -21.91
CA GLY A 18 -44.63 -15.03 -20.74
C GLY A 18 -45.04 -13.62 -20.35
N GLY A 19 -46.04 -13.10 -21.05
CA GLY A 19 -46.61 -11.78 -20.84
C GLY A 19 -47.28 -11.56 -19.50
N SER A 20 -47.54 -10.28 -19.27
CA SER A 20 -48.49 -9.70 -18.31
C SER A 20 -48.34 -10.07 -16.82
N ALA A 21 -47.50 -9.32 -16.11
CA ALA A 21 -47.68 -9.07 -14.68
C ALA A 21 -46.94 -7.78 -14.27
N ALA A 22 -47.52 -6.64 -14.65
CA ALA A 22 -47.02 -5.28 -14.40
C ALA A 22 -46.97 -4.87 -12.89
N GLY A 23 -47.15 -5.80 -11.94
CA GLY A 23 -47.12 -5.52 -10.50
C GLY A 23 -45.89 -6.06 -9.74
N ARG A 24 -45.12 -7.00 -10.30
CA ARG A 24 -44.00 -7.68 -9.58
C ARG A 24 -42.61 -7.19 -9.97
N ARG A 25 -42.47 -6.52 -11.12
CA ARG A 25 -41.18 -6.05 -11.64
C ARG A 25 -40.61 -4.85 -10.88
N LEU A 26 -41.48 -4.04 -10.26
CA LEU A 26 -41.08 -2.85 -9.50
C LEU A 26 -40.48 -3.21 -8.13
N VAL A 27 -41.02 -4.23 -7.46
CA VAL A 27 -40.51 -4.68 -6.16
C VAL A 27 -39.15 -5.37 -6.32
N GLY A 28 -38.97 -6.20 -7.34
CA GLY A 28 -37.68 -6.85 -7.61
C GLY A 28 -36.57 -5.87 -7.96
N GLY A 29 -36.86 -4.85 -8.77
CA GLY A 29 -35.91 -3.79 -9.10
C GLY A 29 -35.51 -2.95 -7.89
N LEU A 30 -36.48 -2.59 -7.04
CA LEU A 30 -36.22 -1.81 -5.83
C LEU A 30 -35.41 -2.58 -4.79
N VAL A 31 -35.68 -3.87 -4.59
CA VAL A 31 -34.91 -4.71 -3.66
C VAL A 31 -33.47 -4.87 -4.15
N LEU A 32 -33.25 -5.07 -5.45
CA LEU A 32 -31.89 -5.16 -6.00
C LEU A 32 -31.12 -3.84 -5.85
N LEU A 33 -31.80 -2.70 -6.03
CA LEU A 33 -31.22 -1.37 -5.83
C LEU A 33 -30.89 -1.10 -4.35
N ILE A 34 -31.75 -1.51 -3.41
CA ILE A 34 -31.49 -1.37 -1.97
C ILE A 34 -30.31 -2.24 -1.55
N VAL A 35 -30.24 -3.49 -2.02
CA VAL A 35 -29.12 -4.39 -1.72
C VAL A 35 -27.81 -3.86 -2.32
N ALA A 36 -27.83 -3.34 -3.55
CA ALA A 36 -26.67 -2.70 -4.18
C ALA A 36 -26.24 -1.41 -3.44
N ALA A 37 -27.20 -0.60 -2.98
CA ALA A 37 -26.93 0.60 -2.18
C ALA A 37 -26.33 0.26 -0.81
N LEU A 38 -26.83 -0.79 -0.14
CA LEU A 38 -26.28 -1.28 1.13
C LEU A 38 -24.85 -1.84 0.96
N LEU A 39 -24.59 -2.57 -0.12
CA LEU A 39 -23.25 -3.07 -0.46
C LEU A 39 -22.27 -1.93 -0.77
N ALA A 40 -22.74 -0.84 -1.40
CA ALA A 40 -21.92 0.35 -1.66
C ALA A 40 -21.54 1.12 -0.39
N VAL A 41 -22.38 1.10 0.65
CA VAL A 41 -22.09 1.74 1.96
C VAL A 41 -21.16 0.89 2.82
N ALA A 42 -21.17 -0.43 2.65
CA ALA A 42 -20.30 -1.36 3.39
C ALA A 42 -18.92 -1.56 2.75
N ALA A 43 -18.72 -1.12 1.51
CA ALA A 43 -17.40 -1.09 0.92
C ALA A 43 -16.60 0.06 1.57
N PRO A 44 -15.46 -0.20 2.22
CA PRO A 44 -14.55 0.88 2.54
C PRO A 44 -14.16 1.51 1.21
N ALA A 45 -14.62 2.74 0.97
CA ALA A 45 -14.19 3.57 -0.14
C ALA A 45 -12.68 3.79 0.01
N ARG A 46 -11.88 2.82 -0.45
CA ARG A 46 -10.45 3.00 -0.61
C ARG A 46 -10.31 3.88 -1.83
N ALA A 47 -10.49 5.18 -1.63
CA ALA A 47 -10.06 6.19 -2.57
C ALA A 47 -8.56 5.95 -2.83
N HIS A 48 -8.25 5.19 -3.88
CA HIS A 48 -6.90 5.09 -4.42
C HIS A 48 -6.64 6.36 -5.21
N ALA A 49 -6.58 7.49 -4.51
CA ALA A 49 -5.69 8.55 -4.93
C ALA A 49 -4.30 7.91 -4.88
N ALA A 50 -3.70 7.62 -6.05
CA ALA A 50 -2.33 7.15 -6.12
C ALA A 50 -1.49 8.15 -5.31
N PRO A 51 -1.02 7.78 -4.10
CA PRO A 51 -0.35 8.76 -3.28
C PRO A 51 0.97 9.06 -3.98
N ALA A 52 1.40 10.32 -3.94
CA ALA A 52 2.80 10.64 -4.14
C ALA A 52 3.61 9.79 -3.15
N ALA A 53 4.12 8.64 -3.62
CA ALA A 53 4.81 7.59 -2.87
C ALA A 53 4.77 7.77 -1.34
N SER A 54 3.63 7.48 -0.72
CA SER A 54 3.48 7.53 0.74
C SER A 54 3.45 6.12 1.30
N CYS A 55 4.11 5.91 2.43
CA CYS A 55 4.05 4.63 3.12
C CYS A 55 2.63 4.33 3.58
N THR A 56 2.16 3.12 3.30
CA THR A 56 0.95 2.58 3.91
C THR A 56 1.25 2.13 5.34
N GLY A 57 0.22 2.10 6.19
CA GLY A 57 0.34 1.64 7.58
C GLY A 57 0.64 2.72 8.62
N ARG A 58 0.75 2.27 9.87
CA ARG A 58 0.90 3.14 11.05
C ARG A 58 2.35 3.60 11.16
N GLN A 59 2.56 4.89 11.37
CA GLN A 59 3.89 5.39 11.75
C GLN A 59 4.25 4.84 13.13
N VAL A 60 5.31 4.05 13.20
CA VAL A 60 5.77 3.41 14.44
C VAL A 60 6.98 4.10 15.04
N ARG A 61 7.82 4.71 14.22
CA ARG A 61 9.01 5.46 14.67
C ARG A 61 9.29 6.66 13.77
N THR A 62 9.82 7.70 14.41
CA THR A 62 10.44 8.85 13.75
C THR A 62 11.85 8.96 14.28
N LEU A 63 12.83 8.97 13.38
CA LEU A 63 14.25 8.98 13.70
C LEU A 63 14.83 10.33 13.25
N PRO A 64 14.84 11.35 14.13
CA PRO A 64 15.35 12.67 13.80
C PRO A 64 16.88 12.68 13.78
N PHE A 65 17.45 13.50 12.90
CA PHE A 65 18.88 13.80 12.83
C PHE A 65 19.11 15.24 12.35
N SER A 66 20.38 15.65 12.27
CA SER A 66 20.75 17.06 12.04
C SER A 66 20.16 17.69 10.78
N THR A 67 20.06 16.93 9.69
CA THR A 67 19.61 17.42 8.38
C THR A 67 18.21 16.92 7.98
N GLY A 68 17.58 16.04 8.76
CA GLY A 68 16.29 15.46 8.40
C GLY A 68 15.73 14.52 9.45
N SER A 69 14.70 13.78 9.05
CA SER A 69 14.07 12.73 9.86
C SER A 69 13.74 11.54 8.97
N VAL A 70 13.92 10.32 9.49
CA VAL A 70 13.41 9.10 8.83
C VAL A 70 12.09 8.72 9.47
N LEU A 71 11.06 8.53 8.64
CA LEU A 71 9.76 8.06 9.08
C LEU A 71 9.67 6.58 8.75
N VAL A 72 9.29 5.78 9.75
CA VAL A 72 9.15 4.33 9.65
C VAL A 72 7.70 3.98 9.94
N HIS A 73 7.08 3.32 8.98
CA HIS A 73 5.72 2.82 9.02
C HIS A 73 5.73 1.30 9.05
N LYS A 74 4.75 0.73 9.75
CA LYS A 74 4.53 -0.72 9.83
C LYS A 74 3.07 -1.03 9.51
N ASP A 75 2.88 -2.05 8.69
CA ASP A 75 1.59 -2.67 8.40
C ASP A 75 1.75 -4.19 8.47
N GLY A 76 1.30 -4.79 9.57
CA GLY A 76 1.55 -6.22 9.84
C GLY A 76 3.05 -6.55 9.80
N GLY A 77 3.46 -7.39 8.84
CA GLY A 77 4.85 -7.79 8.60
C GLY A 77 5.61 -6.92 7.58
N LEU A 78 4.97 -5.91 7.00
CA LEU A 78 5.55 -5.00 6.02
C LEU A 78 6.07 -3.73 6.70
N PHE A 79 7.31 -3.35 6.39
CA PHE A 79 7.93 -2.12 6.85
C PHE A 79 8.13 -1.19 5.67
N CYS A 80 7.74 0.07 5.84
CA CYS A 80 7.97 1.12 4.87
C CYS A 80 8.72 2.28 5.49
N ALA A 81 9.74 2.80 4.81
CA ALA A 81 10.50 3.94 5.30
C ALA A 81 10.86 4.93 4.19
N TYR A 82 10.95 6.20 4.58
CA TYR A 82 11.46 7.28 3.76
C TYR A 82 12.07 8.38 4.64
N THR A 83 12.99 9.13 4.05
CA THR A 83 13.68 10.23 4.72
C THR A 83 13.13 11.56 4.23
N VAL A 84 12.95 12.52 5.14
CA VAL A 84 12.47 13.87 4.86
C VAL A 84 13.50 14.88 5.31
N GLN A 85 13.71 15.92 4.52
CA GLN A 85 14.61 17.02 4.89
C GLN A 85 14.00 17.86 5.99
N LYS A 86 14.81 18.27 6.97
CA LYS A 86 14.41 19.17 8.05
C LYS A 86 14.11 20.59 7.52
N LYS A 87 14.89 21.03 6.53
CA LYS A 87 14.75 22.33 5.86
C LYS A 87 14.51 22.07 4.36
N PRO A 88 13.25 21.96 3.92
CA PRO A 88 12.94 21.74 2.51
C PRO A 88 13.30 22.97 1.67
N GLY A 89 13.51 22.77 0.36
CA GLY A 89 13.75 23.85 -0.60
C GLY A 89 15.07 23.74 -1.34
N THR A 90 16.15 23.34 -0.66
CA THR A 90 17.42 23.03 -1.34
C THR A 90 17.39 21.61 -1.91
N LYS A 91 17.80 21.46 -3.17
CA LYS A 91 17.97 20.15 -3.78
C LYS A 91 19.18 19.46 -3.14
N ARG A 92 18.94 18.36 -2.43
CA ARG A 92 19.99 17.55 -1.79
C ARG A 92 19.86 16.10 -2.23
N LEU A 93 20.95 15.35 -2.17
CA LEU A 93 20.88 13.89 -2.24
C LEU A 93 20.21 13.38 -0.96
N ILE A 94 19.07 12.71 -1.10
CA ILE A 94 18.33 12.13 0.01
C ILE A 94 18.23 10.64 -0.22
N GLY A 95 18.56 9.86 0.81
CA GLY A 95 18.54 8.40 0.76
C GLY A 95 17.85 7.79 1.97
N VAL A 96 17.41 6.55 1.76
CA VAL A 96 16.90 5.66 2.79
C VAL A 96 17.39 4.25 2.47
N SER A 97 17.70 3.46 3.48
CA SER A 97 18.01 2.04 3.37
C SER A 97 17.29 1.30 4.48
N VAL A 98 16.67 0.18 4.12
CA VAL A 98 16.00 -0.70 5.07
C VAL A 98 16.56 -2.10 4.90
N GLN A 99 16.91 -2.72 6.01
CA GLN A 99 17.39 -4.09 6.06
C GLN A 99 16.56 -4.86 7.08
N ALA A 100 15.91 -5.95 6.67
CA ALA A 100 15.40 -6.91 7.62
C ALA A 100 16.53 -7.84 8.07
N ARG A 101 16.55 -8.25 9.34
CA ARG A 101 17.59 -9.13 9.86
C ARG A 101 17.61 -10.44 9.07
N GLY A 102 18.80 -10.82 8.58
CA GLY A 102 18.98 -11.99 7.71
C GLY A 102 18.63 -11.77 6.24
N LEU A 103 18.24 -10.56 5.82
CA LEU A 103 18.09 -10.15 4.42
C LEU A 103 19.13 -9.09 4.03
N VAL A 104 19.24 -8.87 2.71
CA VAL A 104 20.07 -7.82 2.13
C VAL A 104 19.43 -6.46 2.33
N ALA A 105 20.24 -5.44 2.58
CA ALA A 105 19.78 -4.06 2.69
C ALA A 105 19.28 -3.53 1.33
N VAL A 106 18.16 -2.80 1.35
CA VAL A 106 17.56 -2.19 0.16
C VAL A 106 17.74 -0.67 0.21
N PRO A 107 18.82 -0.13 -0.39
CA PRO A 107 19.03 1.31 -0.48
C PRO A 107 18.23 1.92 -1.64
N LYS A 108 17.67 3.11 -1.40
CA LYS A 108 17.13 4.00 -2.43
C LYS A 108 17.56 5.42 -2.15
N SER A 109 17.89 6.15 -3.20
CA SER A 109 18.27 7.56 -3.09
C SER A 109 17.88 8.35 -4.33
N ARG A 110 17.65 9.64 -4.15
CA ARG A 110 17.36 10.60 -5.23
C ARG A 110 17.79 12.01 -4.81
N GLN A 111 18.12 12.85 -5.78
CA GLN A 111 18.18 14.29 -5.53
C GLN A 111 16.78 14.91 -5.47
N HIS A 112 16.39 15.44 -4.32
CA HIS A 112 15.09 16.08 -4.12
C HIS A 112 15.16 17.25 -3.13
N THR A 113 14.11 18.07 -3.10
CA THR A 113 13.96 19.22 -2.22
C THR A 113 13.17 18.92 -0.95
N ARG A 114 12.56 17.73 -0.84
CA ARG A 114 11.70 17.34 0.30
C ARG A 114 12.01 15.97 0.88
N SER A 115 11.95 14.90 0.08
CA SER A 115 12.04 13.51 0.58
C SER A 115 12.81 12.54 -0.32
N SER A 116 13.23 11.41 0.26
CA SER A 116 13.74 10.25 -0.49
C SER A 116 12.61 9.49 -1.19
N PRO A 117 12.95 8.57 -2.11
CA PRO A 117 12.01 7.53 -2.51
C PRO A 117 11.60 6.68 -1.30
N VAL A 118 10.41 6.09 -1.36
CA VAL A 118 9.97 5.10 -0.36
C VAL A 118 10.68 3.77 -0.59
N VAL A 119 10.98 3.08 0.51
CA VAL A 119 11.44 1.70 0.51
C VAL A 119 10.47 0.85 1.32
N GLN A 120 10.06 -0.28 0.75
CA GLN A 120 9.22 -1.26 1.40
C GLN A 120 9.96 -2.59 1.49
N VAL A 121 9.98 -3.19 2.68
CA VAL A 121 10.62 -4.48 2.95
C VAL A 121 9.70 -5.30 3.83
N TYR A 122 9.47 -6.56 3.45
CA TYR A 122 8.76 -7.51 4.29
C TYR A 122 9.71 -8.12 5.32
N ALA A 123 9.48 -7.85 6.60
CA ALA A 123 10.30 -8.37 7.69
C ALA A 123 9.55 -9.36 8.61
N GLY A 124 8.23 -9.44 8.56
CA GLY A 124 7.45 -10.30 9.45
C GLY A 124 7.69 -9.91 10.92
N HIS A 125 8.22 -10.85 11.71
CA HIS A 125 8.61 -10.65 13.12
C HIS A 125 10.11 -10.37 13.31
N ARG A 126 10.85 -10.11 12.23
CA ARG A 126 12.29 -9.86 12.30
C ARG A 126 12.55 -8.40 12.61
N CYS A 127 13.60 -8.15 13.39
CA CYS A 127 14.12 -6.80 13.59
C CYS A 127 14.55 -6.17 12.26
N VAL A 128 14.40 -4.86 12.14
CA VAL A 128 14.80 -4.09 10.96
C VAL A 128 15.86 -3.06 11.33
N TRP A 129 16.81 -2.85 10.43
CA TRP A 129 17.78 -1.78 10.49
C TRP A 129 17.45 -0.75 9.42
N VAL A 130 17.16 0.46 9.87
CA VAL A 130 16.85 1.60 9.01
C VAL A 130 17.98 2.63 9.05
N ARG A 131 18.41 3.07 7.87
CA ARG A 131 19.39 4.14 7.69
C ARG A 131 18.78 5.25 6.82
N GLY A 132 19.01 6.51 7.20
CA GLY A 132 18.59 7.67 6.41
C GLY A 132 19.74 8.61 6.14
N SER A 133 19.67 9.34 5.03
CA SER A 133 20.65 10.37 4.67
C SER A 133 20.00 11.56 3.98
N VAL A 134 20.50 12.76 4.28
CA VAL A 134 20.14 14.03 3.64
C VAL A 134 21.41 14.86 3.52
N GLY A 135 21.93 15.00 2.29
CA GLY A 135 23.21 15.66 2.03
C GLY A 135 24.33 15.01 2.85
N GLY A 136 25.10 15.82 3.59
CA GLY A 136 26.16 15.34 4.47
C GLY A 136 25.71 14.74 5.82
N GLY A 137 24.41 14.81 6.16
CA GLY A 137 23.90 14.22 7.40
C GLY A 137 23.34 12.82 7.17
N SER A 138 23.58 11.91 8.11
CA SER A 138 23.02 10.56 8.08
C SER A 138 22.69 10.06 9.49
N TYR A 139 21.78 9.08 9.55
CA TYR A 139 21.37 8.43 10.79
C TYR A 139 21.23 6.93 10.58
N SER A 140 21.53 6.16 11.61
CA SER A 140 21.45 4.71 11.64
C SER A 140 20.73 4.28 12.91
N SER A 141 19.64 3.53 12.78
CA SER A 141 18.82 3.12 13.94
C SER A 141 19.36 1.91 14.71
N GLY A 142 20.28 1.14 14.13
CA GLY A 142 20.54 -0.23 14.59
C GLY A 142 19.34 -1.13 14.34
N TRP A 143 19.29 -2.28 15.02
CA TRP A 143 18.14 -3.19 14.92
C TRP A 143 17.00 -2.73 15.82
N ILE A 144 15.88 -2.37 15.21
CA ILE A 144 14.65 -1.92 15.88
C ILE A 144 13.46 -2.76 15.45
N LEU A 145 12.35 -2.64 16.17
CA LEU A 145 11.04 -3.23 15.80
C LEU A 145 11.08 -4.77 15.66
N CYS A 146 11.91 -5.39 16.50
CA CYS A 146 11.56 -6.68 17.09
C CYS A 146 10.26 -6.48 17.91
#